data_AF-A0A5M9MI66-F1
#
_entry.id   AF-A0A5M9MI66-F1
#
_cell.length_a   1.000
_cell.length_b   1.000
_cell.length_c   1.000
_cell.angle_alpha   90.00
_cell.angle_beta   90.00
_cell.angle_gamma   90.00
#
_symmetry.space_group_name_H-M   'P 1'
#
loop_
_entity.id
_entity.type
_entity.pdbx_description
1 polymer ?
#
loop_
_entity_poly.entity_id
_entity_poly.type
_entity_poly.pdbx_seq_one_letter_code
_entity_poly.pdbx_strand_id
1 'polypeptide(L)'
;MVHICSTILLCAGYVASKVAPSWPASIDELEDIMFLQRGYQARAFSAGVTPCSFSQQGPSRIASAEWLRTAFHDMATGSIYTGIGGLDASLVFELGGDGEKISVLASILP
;
A
#
# COMPACT_ATOMS: atom_id res chain seq x y z
N MET A 1 44.86 8.91 22.09
CA MET A 1 44.47 8.39 20.76
C MET A 1 43.66 7.09 20.84
N VAL A 2 44.05 6.11 21.67
CA VAL A 2 43.33 4.81 21.81
C VAL A 2 41.89 4.94 22.36
N HIS A 3 41.66 5.84 23.32
CA HIS A 3 40.32 6.09 23.87
C HIS A 3 39.34 6.73 22.87
N ILE A 4 39.84 7.60 21.99
CA ILE A 4 39.03 8.29 20.96
C ILE A 4 38.54 7.27 19.91
N CYS A 5 39.41 6.34 19.52
CA CYS A 5 39.06 5.26 18.60
C CYS A 5 38.02 4.29 19.21
N SER A 6 38.16 3.95 20.49
CA SER A 6 37.21 3.10 21.21
C SER A 6 35.82 3.74 21.34
N THR A 7 35.74 5.05 21.62
CA THR A 7 34.47 5.78 21.67
C THR A 7 33.79 5.89 20.31
N ILE A 8 34.55 6.06 19.22
CA ILE A 8 34.00 6.12 17.85
C ILE A 8 33.40 4.77 17.44
N LEU A 9 34.07 3.66 17.74
CA LEU A 9 33.58 2.30 17.46
C LEU A 9 32.28 1.97 18.24
N LEU A 10 32.19 2.37 19.51
CA LEU A 10 30.99 2.21 20.33
C LEU A 10 29.80 3.03 19.80
N CYS A 11 30.02 4.29 19.40
CA CYS A 11 28.97 5.12 18.79
C CYS A 11 28.50 4.56 17.45
N ALA A 12 29.41 4.07 16.60
CA ALA A 12 29.05 3.47 15.31
C ALA A 12 28.19 2.20 15.48
N GLY A 13 28.52 1.34 16.46
CA GLY A 13 27.73 0.16 16.79
C GLY A 13 26.31 0.49 17.28
N TYR A 14 26.16 1.55 18.10
CA TYR A 14 24.84 2.01 18.56
C TYR A 14 23.97 2.52 17.41
N VAL A 15 24.52 3.35 16.52
CA VAL A 15 23.77 3.88 15.36
C VAL A 15 23.36 2.75 14.39
N ALA A 16 24.23 1.77 14.15
CA ALA A 16 23.91 0.62 13.31
C ALA A 16 22.71 -0.19 13.86
N SER A 17 22.62 -0.36 15.19
CA SER A 17 21.50 -1.07 15.83
C SER A 17 20.15 -0.36 15.72
N LYS A 18 20.15 0.97 15.49
CA LYS A 18 18.93 1.78 15.30
C LYS A 18 18.41 1.80 13.86
N VAL A 19 19.26 1.43 12.90
CA VAL A 19 18.95 1.43 11.46
C VAL A 19 18.71 0.02 10.92
N ALA A 20 19.21 -1.01 11.61
CA ALA A 20 18.93 -2.39 11.25
C ALA A 20 17.42 -2.69 11.41
N PRO A 21 16.83 -3.49 10.51
CA PRO A 21 15.51 -4.07 10.73
C PRO A 21 15.48 -4.75 12.10
N SER A 22 14.59 -4.28 12.98
CA SER A 22 14.50 -4.75 14.36
C SER A 22 13.13 -5.39 14.58
N TRP A 23 13.08 -6.60 15.12
CA TRP A 23 11.82 -7.24 15.47
C TRP A 23 11.57 -7.16 16.98
N PRO A 24 10.38 -6.72 17.45
CA PRO A 24 9.26 -6.19 16.67
C PRO A 24 9.45 -4.71 16.30
N ALA A 25 8.96 -4.30 15.13
CA ALA A 25 8.85 -2.90 14.70
C ALA A 25 7.40 -2.50 14.44
N SER A 26 7.12 -1.19 14.46
CA SER A 26 5.79 -0.65 14.14
C SER A 26 5.39 -0.88 12.67
N ILE A 27 6.32 -1.31 11.83
CA ILE A 27 6.12 -1.54 10.39
C ILE A 27 5.96 -3.03 10.05
N ASP A 28 6.07 -3.93 11.03
CA ASP A 28 6.01 -5.38 10.82
C ASP A 28 4.74 -5.80 10.06
N GLU A 29 3.59 -5.22 10.39
CA GLU A 29 2.33 -5.53 9.69
C GLU A 29 2.33 -5.04 8.23
N LEU A 30 2.96 -3.89 7.94
CA LEU A 30 3.09 -3.44 6.55
C LEU A 30 4.05 -4.34 5.77
N GLU A 31 5.16 -4.75 6.40
CA GLU A 31 6.13 -5.67 5.80
C GLU A 31 5.49 -7.04 5.50
N ASP A 32 4.67 -7.56 6.41
CA ASP A 32 3.89 -8.78 6.17
C ASP A 32 2.90 -8.61 5.00
N ILE A 33 2.20 -7.49 4.89
CA ILE A 33 1.30 -7.22 3.77
C ILE A 33 2.06 -7.14 2.43
N MET A 34 3.24 -6.50 2.44
CA MET A 34 4.01 -6.22 1.22
C MET A 34 4.80 -7.44 0.73
N PHE A 35 5.41 -8.21 1.64
CA PHE A 35 6.32 -9.30 1.30
C PHE A 35 5.70 -10.69 1.50
N LEU A 36 4.83 -10.89 2.49
CA LEU A 36 4.27 -12.20 2.81
C LEU A 36 3.01 -12.49 1.98
N GLN A 37 3.20 -12.58 0.66
CA GLN A 37 2.11 -12.71 -0.30
C GLN A 37 1.63 -14.16 -0.52
N ARG A 38 2.46 -15.15 -0.21
CA ARG A 38 2.20 -16.58 -0.43
C ARG A 38 2.79 -17.42 0.70
N GLY A 39 2.24 -18.60 0.91
CA GLY A 39 2.74 -19.55 1.93
C GLY A 39 1.99 -19.46 3.27
N TYR A 40 2.64 -19.91 4.33
CA TYR A 40 2.06 -19.95 5.68
C TYR A 40 1.94 -18.54 6.27
N GLN A 41 0.78 -18.21 6.83
CA GLN A 41 0.42 -16.89 7.39
C GLN A 41 0.43 -15.72 6.39
N ALA A 42 0.38 -16.01 5.08
CA ALA A 42 0.32 -14.97 4.06
C ALA A 42 -0.89 -14.05 4.24
N ARG A 43 -0.66 -12.74 4.14
CA ARG A 43 -1.72 -11.71 4.10
C ARG A 43 -2.47 -11.73 2.77
N ALA A 44 -1.85 -12.27 1.72
CA ALA A 44 -2.45 -12.52 0.42
C ALA A 44 -3.11 -11.27 -0.23
N PHE A 45 -2.63 -10.07 0.09
CA PHE A 45 -3.13 -8.80 -0.45
C PHE A 45 -3.22 -8.78 -1.99
N SER A 46 -2.24 -9.34 -2.70
CA SER A 46 -2.26 -9.37 -4.18
C SER A 46 -3.30 -10.33 -4.73
N ALA A 47 -3.88 -11.23 -3.93
CA ALA A 47 -4.91 -12.17 -4.41
C ALA A 47 -6.18 -11.43 -4.87
N GLY A 48 -6.42 -10.21 -4.37
CA GLY A 48 -7.51 -9.35 -4.86
C GLY A 48 -7.19 -8.63 -6.18
N VAL A 49 -5.92 -8.61 -6.59
CA VAL A 49 -5.45 -7.95 -7.83
C VAL A 49 -5.14 -8.99 -8.91
N THR A 50 -4.57 -10.13 -8.53
CA THR A 50 -4.20 -11.22 -9.44
C THR A 50 -5.28 -12.29 -9.44
N PRO A 51 -5.68 -12.83 -10.61
CA PRO A 51 -5.02 -12.73 -11.91
C PRO A 51 -5.40 -11.47 -12.72
N CYS A 52 -4.59 -11.14 -13.74
CA CYS A 52 -4.94 -10.16 -14.77
C CYS A 52 -5.93 -10.75 -15.81
N SER A 53 -6.97 -11.42 -15.32
CA SER A 53 -8.01 -12.09 -16.10
C SER A 53 -9.35 -11.88 -15.39
N PHE A 54 -10.36 -12.67 -15.74
CA PHE A 54 -11.63 -12.64 -15.03
C PHE A 54 -11.44 -12.86 -13.53
N SER A 55 -12.13 -12.02 -12.76
CA SER A 55 -12.17 -12.06 -11.30
C SER A 55 -12.79 -13.37 -10.81
N GLN A 56 -12.53 -13.70 -9.55
CA GLN A 56 -13.14 -14.87 -8.89
C GLN A 56 -14.68 -14.76 -8.80
N GLN A 57 -15.22 -13.54 -8.96
CA GLN A 57 -16.64 -13.21 -8.95
C GLN A 57 -17.33 -13.49 -10.29
N GLY A 58 -16.61 -13.83 -11.36
CA GLY A 58 -17.18 -14.31 -12.62
C GLY A 58 -16.59 -13.67 -13.90
N PRO A 59 -16.99 -14.21 -15.08
CA PRO A 59 -16.39 -13.92 -16.39
C PRO A 59 -16.74 -12.55 -17.00
N SER A 60 -17.16 -11.57 -16.20
CA SER A 60 -17.51 -10.23 -16.68
C SER A 60 -16.69 -9.12 -16.03
N ARG A 61 -15.90 -9.43 -15.00
CA ARG A 61 -15.14 -8.45 -14.22
C ARG A 61 -13.67 -8.81 -14.23
N ILE A 62 -12.81 -7.81 -14.29
CA ILE A 62 -11.36 -7.97 -14.24
C ILE A 62 -10.87 -7.17 -13.04
N ALA A 63 -10.61 -7.86 -11.92
CA ALA A 63 -10.28 -7.22 -10.65
C ALA A 63 -9.02 -6.35 -10.76
N SER A 64 -8.01 -6.78 -11.51
CA SER A 64 -6.80 -5.97 -11.75
C SER A 64 -7.10 -4.63 -12.43
N ALA A 65 -8.00 -4.61 -13.42
CA ALA A 65 -8.38 -3.40 -14.16
C ALA A 65 -9.20 -2.45 -13.29
N GLU A 66 -9.99 -3.01 -12.38
CA GLU A 66 -10.79 -2.29 -11.40
C GLU A 66 -9.92 -1.62 -10.33
N TRP A 67 -8.91 -2.31 -9.80
CA TRP A 67 -7.90 -1.70 -8.92
C TRP A 67 -7.19 -0.52 -9.57
N LEU A 68 -6.79 -0.66 -10.84
CA LEU A 68 -6.14 0.42 -11.59
C LEU A 68 -7.08 1.63 -11.78
N ARG A 69 -8.35 1.39 -12.10
CA ARG A 69 -9.37 2.43 -12.22
C ARG A 69 -9.57 3.16 -10.89
N THR A 70 -9.71 2.43 -9.79
CA THR A 70 -9.85 3.00 -8.44
C THR A 70 -8.68 3.91 -8.10
N ALA A 71 -7.43 3.43 -8.26
CA ALA A 71 -6.25 4.23 -7.95
C ALA A 71 -6.14 5.50 -8.81
N PHE A 72 -6.49 5.41 -10.10
CA PHE A 72 -6.52 6.58 -10.98
C PHE A 72 -7.54 7.62 -10.52
N HIS A 73 -8.77 7.20 -10.21
CA HIS A 73 -9.83 8.15 -9.85
C HIS A 73 -9.68 8.74 -8.45
N ASP A 74 -8.97 8.07 -7.54
CA ASP A 74 -8.55 8.63 -6.24
C ASP A 74 -7.54 9.75 -6.48
N MET A 75 -6.47 9.43 -7.23
CA MET A 75 -5.40 10.37 -7.57
C MET A 75 -5.85 11.61 -8.35
N ALA A 76 -6.81 11.45 -9.26
CA ALA A 76 -7.16 12.46 -10.26
C ALA A 76 -7.76 13.75 -9.65
N THR A 77 -8.28 13.70 -8.43
CA THR A 77 -8.83 14.89 -7.74
C THR A 77 -7.75 15.77 -7.11
N GLY A 78 -6.49 15.29 -7.05
CA GLY A 78 -5.37 15.98 -6.45
C GLY A 78 -5.08 17.34 -7.09
N SER A 79 -5.09 18.40 -6.28
CA SER A 79 -4.79 19.77 -6.72
C SER A 79 -3.74 20.43 -5.84
N ILE A 80 -2.65 20.90 -6.46
CA ILE A 80 -1.57 21.64 -5.78
C ILE A 80 -2.03 23.02 -5.28
N TYR A 81 -3.10 23.57 -5.86
CA TYR A 81 -3.60 24.91 -5.52
C TYR A 81 -4.49 24.88 -4.27
N THR A 82 -5.25 23.81 -4.08
CA THR A 82 -6.12 23.63 -2.91
C THR A 82 -5.50 22.72 -1.84
N GLY A 83 -4.54 21.87 -2.21
CA GLY A 83 -3.94 20.87 -1.33
C GLY A 83 -4.90 19.72 -0.96
N ILE A 84 -5.93 19.49 -1.77
CA ILE A 84 -6.99 18.48 -1.52
C ILE A 84 -6.91 17.39 -2.59
N GLY A 85 -7.22 16.14 -2.19
CA GLY A 85 -7.27 14.96 -3.05
C GLY A 85 -5.91 14.28 -3.24
N GLY A 86 -5.83 13.32 -4.16
CA GLY A 86 -4.62 12.54 -4.43
C GLY A 86 -4.77 11.08 -4.01
N LEU A 87 -3.69 10.45 -3.52
CA LEU A 87 -3.73 9.06 -3.06
C LEU A 87 -4.10 9.03 -1.57
N ASP A 88 -5.35 9.34 -1.24
CA ASP A 88 -5.80 9.45 0.14
C ASP A 88 -7.00 8.54 0.47
N ALA A 89 -7.40 7.68 -0.46
CA ALA A 89 -8.56 6.80 -0.37
C ALA A 89 -9.90 7.55 -0.17
N SER A 90 -9.96 8.85 -0.49
CA SER A 90 -11.20 9.62 -0.43
C SER A 90 -12.25 9.12 -1.41
N LEU A 91 -11.85 8.39 -2.47
CA LEU A 91 -12.75 7.93 -3.51
C LEU A 91 -13.97 7.15 -2.99
N VAL A 92 -13.85 6.43 -1.86
CA VAL A 92 -14.96 5.72 -1.20
C VAL A 92 -16.13 6.66 -0.85
N PHE A 93 -15.84 7.92 -0.57
CA PHE A 93 -16.81 8.95 -0.21
C PHE A 93 -17.29 9.77 -1.42
N GLU A 94 -16.71 9.54 -2.61
CA GLU A 94 -16.94 10.34 -3.81
C GLU A 94 -17.79 9.63 -4.88
N LEU A 95 -18.32 8.45 -4.57
CA LEU A 95 -19.03 7.57 -5.52
C LEU A 95 -20.41 8.10 -5.96
N GLY A 96 -20.92 9.16 -5.32
CA GLY A 96 -22.24 9.74 -5.59
C GLY A 96 -22.28 10.84 -6.66
N GLY A 97 -21.13 11.25 -7.21
CA GLY A 97 -21.06 12.33 -8.21
C GLY A 97 -21.27 11.87 -9.66
N ASP A 98 -21.66 12.81 -10.52
CA ASP A 98 -21.72 12.86 -12.01
C ASP A 98 -21.36 11.59 -12.81
N GLY A 99 -21.99 10.44 -12.56
CA GLY A 99 -22.00 9.25 -13.42
C GLY A 99 -20.68 8.48 -13.64
N GLU A 100 -19.53 9.17 -13.63
CA GLU A 100 -18.22 8.65 -14.03
C GLU A 100 -17.68 7.64 -13.01
N LYS A 101 -17.95 7.86 -11.71
CA LYS A 101 -17.45 7.03 -10.60
C LYS A 101 -18.39 5.88 -10.23
N ILE A 102 -19.56 5.75 -10.87
CA ILE A 102 -20.56 4.71 -10.57
C ILE A 102 -19.99 3.30 -10.79
N SER A 103 -19.13 3.12 -11.81
CA SER A 103 -18.50 1.82 -12.09
C SER A 103 -17.40 1.42 -11.09
N VAL A 104 -16.96 2.33 -10.21
CA VAL A 104 -15.92 2.10 -9.20
C VAL A 104 -16.49 1.41 -7.94
N LEU A 105 -17.78 1.56 -7.65
CA LEU A 105 -18.43 0.94 -6.48
C LEU A 105 -18.24 -0.59 -6.45
N ALA A 106 -18.29 -1.23 -7.62
CA ALA A 106 -18.04 -2.67 -7.75
C ALA A 106 -16.59 -3.04 -7.39
N SER A 107 -15.63 -2.14 -7.62
CA SER A 107 -14.20 -2.37 -7.38
C SER A 107 -13.81 -2.28 -5.90
N ILE A 108 -14.62 -1.59 -5.09
CA ILE A 108 -14.37 -1.31 -3.67
C ILE A 108 -15.05 -2.35 -2.76
N LEU A 109 -16.13 -2.98 -3.23
CA LEU A 109 -16.83 -4.04 -2.50
C LEU A 109 -16.47 -5.42 -3.09
N PRO A 110 -16.01 -6.40 -2.27
CA PRO A 110 -15.70 -7.75 -2.74
C PRO A 110 -16.91 -8.48 -3.33
#